data_AF-A0A6B3I013-F1
#
_entry.id   AF-A0A6B3I013-F1
#
_cell.length_a   1.000
_cell.length_b   1.000
_cell.length_c   1.000
_cell.angle_alpha   90.00
_cell.angle_beta   90.00
_cell.angle_gamma   90.00
#
_symmetry.space_group_name_H-M   'P 1'
#
loop_
_entity.id
_entity.type
_entity.pdbx_description
1 polymer ?
#
loop_
_entity_poly.entity_id
_entity_poly.type
_entity_poly.pdbx_seq_one_letter_code
_entity_poly.pdbx_strand_id
1 'polypeptide(L)'
;TAQMLPTTLFGQRFVALVPPRIPSARTLSAGAVIPQDRSSNAIELEEVLGNVLPLLTAVKPEKLSATLGAVSQALEGRGEKLGETLTTLDAHLKKFNPQLPTLNEDIKQLVKVSTLYADAAPDVLDALTDATTTSSTIAEQEAQLAALYGTTTASARDVTSFLRENKENLIRLSSSGRPTLELLAKYADSFPCTLRTVAGFVPAMDKALGKGTDEPGLHVTVKSVPAKGKYVPGKDTPVYAATGGPRCYSVPYVGKAAPTADTRRAADVTAPPPAQDTALGLPNSPQESQLVNELVAPSLKVQPQTLPDWSSVLIGPAFRGAEVKLK
;
A
#
# COMPACT_ATOMS: atom_id res chain seq x y z
N THR A 1 16.59 -47.66 19.48
CA THR A 1 17.94 -47.65 20.08
C THR A 1 18.11 -48.93 20.89
N ALA A 2 19.32 -49.24 21.33
CA ALA A 2 19.57 -50.41 22.19
C ALA A 2 20.13 -49.96 23.55
N GLN A 3 19.75 -50.67 24.62
CA GLN A 3 20.25 -50.46 25.98
C GLN A 3 20.81 -51.79 26.52
N MET A 4 21.90 -51.74 27.30
CA MET A 4 22.46 -52.93 27.96
C MET A 4 22.06 -52.96 29.43
N LEU A 5 21.11 -53.83 29.77
CA LEU A 5 20.55 -53.95 31.11
C LEU A 5 21.02 -55.26 31.76
N PRO A 6 21.38 -55.25 33.05
CA PRO A 6 21.65 -56.47 33.80
C PRO A 6 20.34 -57.19 34.13
N THR A 7 20.34 -58.53 34.11
CA THR A 7 19.17 -59.34 34.49
C THR A 7 18.88 -59.30 36.00
N THR A 8 19.93 -59.16 36.81
CA THR A 8 19.90 -58.99 38.27
C THR A 8 21.15 -58.21 38.71
N LEU A 9 21.27 -57.79 39.99
CA LEU A 9 22.39 -57.00 40.51
C LEU A 9 23.80 -57.59 40.25
N PHE A 10 23.90 -58.89 39.96
CA PHE A 10 25.15 -59.57 39.60
C PHE A 10 25.00 -60.47 38.34
N GLY A 11 23.91 -60.30 37.60
CA GLY A 11 23.53 -61.18 36.50
C GLY A 11 24.15 -60.80 35.16
N GLN A 12 24.13 -61.75 34.21
CA GLN A 12 24.52 -61.51 32.82
C GLN A 12 23.73 -60.36 32.18
N ARG A 13 24.41 -59.51 31.41
CA ARG A 13 23.81 -58.37 30.70
C ARG A 13 23.11 -58.85 29.43
N PHE A 14 21.95 -58.28 29.15
CA PHE A 14 21.20 -58.52 27.92
C PHE A 14 20.96 -57.20 27.18
N VAL A 15 20.75 -57.29 25.87
CA VAL A 15 20.47 -56.15 25.01
C VAL A 15 18.95 -55.97 24.90
N ALA A 16 18.43 -54.86 25.39
CA ALA A 16 17.05 -54.46 25.25
C ALA A 16 16.90 -53.48 24.07
N LEU A 17 16.01 -53.79 23.13
CA LEU A 17 15.69 -52.90 22.01
C LEU A 17 14.53 -51.98 22.39
N VAL A 18 14.76 -50.68 22.31
CA VAL A 18 13.76 -49.65 22.61
C VAL A 18 13.20 -49.11 21.29
N PRO A 19 11.88 -49.28 21.03
CA PRO A 19 11.23 -48.72 19.86
C PRO A 19 11.26 -47.18 19.87
N PRO A 20 11.41 -46.52 18.71
CA PRO A 20 11.30 -45.07 18.64
C PRO A 20 9.85 -44.61 18.91
N ARG A 21 9.67 -43.43 19.52
CA ARG A 21 8.33 -42.86 19.81
C ARG A 21 7.49 -42.63 18.55
N ILE A 22 8.14 -42.41 17.41
CA ILE A 22 7.52 -42.30 16.09
C ILE A 22 7.96 -43.53 15.28
N PRO A 23 7.05 -44.47 14.98
CA PRO A 23 7.37 -45.65 14.18
C PRO A 23 7.81 -45.26 12.76
N SER A 24 8.91 -45.82 12.30
CA SER A 24 9.34 -45.70 10.91
C SER A 24 8.65 -46.75 10.05
N ALA A 25 8.25 -46.41 8.83
CA ALA A 25 7.76 -47.37 7.84
C ALA A 25 8.87 -48.28 7.28
N ARG A 26 10.15 -47.99 7.60
CA ARG A 26 11.30 -48.76 7.16
C ARG A 26 11.59 -49.89 8.15
N THR A 27 11.53 -51.13 7.68
CA THR A 27 11.88 -52.32 8.46
C THR A 27 13.41 -52.47 8.57
N LEU A 28 13.88 -53.12 9.65
CA LEU A 28 15.30 -53.41 9.84
C LEU A 28 15.75 -54.48 8.84
N SER A 29 16.74 -54.15 8.01
CA SER A 29 17.38 -55.09 7.08
C SER A 29 18.55 -55.82 7.74
N ALA A 30 18.92 -56.99 7.22
CA ALA A 30 20.10 -57.71 7.68
C ALA A 30 21.36 -56.83 7.58
N GLY A 31 22.16 -56.78 8.65
CA GLY A 31 23.35 -55.93 8.76
C GLY A 31 23.10 -54.51 9.28
N ALA A 32 21.86 -54.13 9.59
CA ALA A 32 21.55 -52.82 10.16
C ALA A 32 22.15 -52.64 11.57
N VAL A 33 22.80 -51.50 11.80
CA VAL A 33 23.38 -51.14 13.11
C VAL A 33 22.37 -50.36 13.93
N ILE A 34 22.06 -50.85 15.13
CA ILE A 34 21.16 -50.17 16.08
C ILE A 34 22.02 -49.34 17.05
N PRO A 35 21.90 -48.00 17.07
CA PRO A 35 22.71 -47.17 17.96
C PRO A 35 22.31 -47.34 19.43
N GLN A 36 23.31 -47.26 20.32
CA GLN A 36 23.12 -47.26 21.78
C GLN A 36 22.35 -46.01 22.22
N ASP A 37 21.44 -46.16 23.17
CA ASP A 37 20.70 -45.04 23.75
C ASP A 37 21.63 -44.16 24.61
N ARG A 38 21.65 -42.85 24.35
CA ARG A 38 22.43 -41.84 25.08
C ARG A 38 21.55 -40.79 25.78
N SER A 39 20.26 -41.05 25.93
CA SER A 39 19.37 -40.15 26.67
C SER A 39 19.77 -40.11 28.16
N SER A 40 19.64 -38.95 28.81
CA SER A 40 20.12 -38.68 30.18
C SER A 40 19.60 -39.68 31.22
N ASN A 41 18.41 -40.25 31.02
CA ASN A 41 17.82 -41.27 31.89
C ASN A 41 18.54 -42.63 31.85
N ALA A 42 19.43 -42.88 30.87
CA ALA A 42 20.18 -44.15 30.76
C ALA A 42 21.56 -44.11 31.43
N ILE A 43 22.05 -42.93 31.84
CA ILE A 43 23.38 -42.76 32.47
C ILE A 43 23.31 -42.75 34.01
N GLU A 44 22.15 -42.44 34.61
CA GLU A 44 22.07 -42.18 36.06
C GLU A 44 21.88 -43.40 36.99
N LEU A 45 21.96 -44.64 36.51
CA LEU A 45 21.96 -45.81 37.42
C LEU A 45 23.32 -46.50 37.55
N GLU A 46 24.25 -46.28 36.61
CA GLU A 46 25.62 -46.81 36.69
C GLU A 46 26.49 -45.98 37.66
N GLU A 47 26.23 -44.68 37.82
CA GLU A 47 27.08 -43.74 38.57
C GLU A 47 26.72 -43.62 40.07
N VAL A 48 25.46 -43.89 40.44
CA VAL A 48 25.01 -43.87 41.84
C VAL A 48 25.38 -45.17 42.57
N LEU A 49 25.38 -46.34 41.91
CA LEU A 49 25.81 -47.60 42.53
C LEU A 49 27.34 -47.79 42.58
N GLY A 50 28.11 -47.08 41.75
CA GLY A 50 29.58 -47.12 41.77
C GLY A 50 30.22 -46.48 43.01
N ASN A 51 29.52 -45.56 43.67
CA ASN A 51 30.06 -44.74 44.77
C ASN A 51 29.58 -45.12 46.17
N VAL A 52 28.69 -46.12 46.32
CA VAL A 52 28.18 -46.55 47.65
C VAL A 52 28.97 -47.75 48.22
N LEU A 53 29.65 -48.52 47.38
CA LEU A 53 30.43 -49.69 47.82
C LEU A 53 31.67 -49.38 48.69
N PRO A 54 32.41 -48.25 48.49
CA PRO A 54 33.53 -47.92 49.38
C PRO A 54 33.10 -47.38 50.77
N LEU A 55 31.83 -47.02 50.97
CA LEU A 55 31.34 -46.48 52.25
C LEU A 55 30.84 -47.58 53.21
N LEU A 56 30.47 -48.75 52.69
CA LEU A 56 30.02 -49.89 53.52
C LEU A 56 31.15 -50.85 53.94
N THR A 57 32.37 -50.68 53.42
CA THR A 57 33.57 -51.44 53.84
C THR A 57 34.46 -50.68 54.85
N ALA A 58 34.09 -49.46 55.23
CA ALA A 58 34.85 -48.62 56.17
C ALA A 58 34.33 -48.67 57.63
N VAL A 59 33.47 -49.61 57.99
CA VAL A 59 33.00 -49.77 59.38
C VAL A 59 33.83 -50.84 60.08
N LYS A 60 34.90 -50.42 60.76
CA LYS A 60 35.67 -51.28 61.67
C LYS A 60 34.84 -51.60 62.92
N PRO A 61 34.62 -52.87 63.30
CA PRO A 61 33.78 -53.24 64.45
C PRO A 61 34.25 -52.61 65.77
N GLU A 62 35.56 -52.42 65.93
CA GLU A 62 36.13 -51.79 67.12
C GLU A 62 35.80 -50.29 67.18
N LYS A 63 35.76 -49.60 66.03
CA LYS A 63 35.36 -48.19 65.95
C LYS A 63 33.86 -48.03 66.08
N LEU A 64 33.05 -48.95 65.56
CA LEU A 64 31.60 -48.92 65.79
C LEU A 64 31.29 -49.08 67.28
N SER A 65 31.96 -49.99 67.99
CA SER A 65 31.78 -50.19 69.43
C SER A 65 32.26 -49.00 70.26
N ALA A 66 33.38 -48.37 69.90
CA ALA A 66 33.87 -47.16 70.56
C ALA A 66 32.97 -45.94 70.30
N THR A 67 32.42 -45.83 69.09
CA THR A 67 31.51 -44.71 68.73
C THR A 67 30.13 -44.93 69.35
N LEU A 68 29.60 -46.15 69.35
CA LEU A 68 28.36 -46.51 70.06
C LEU A 68 28.51 -46.37 71.58
N GLY A 69 29.68 -46.70 72.14
CA GLY A 69 30.00 -46.45 73.55
C GLY A 69 30.09 -44.97 73.89
N ALA A 70 30.75 -44.16 73.06
CA ALA A 70 30.80 -42.70 73.25
C ALA A 70 29.43 -42.03 73.09
N VAL A 71 28.61 -42.50 72.14
CA VAL A 71 27.23 -42.05 71.95
C VAL A 71 26.35 -42.49 73.12
N SER A 72 26.50 -43.73 73.62
CA SER A 72 25.86 -44.23 74.83
C SER A 72 26.18 -43.34 76.03
N GLN A 73 27.47 -43.10 76.31
CA GLN A 73 27.94 -42.26 77.42
C GLN A 73 27.46 -40.79 77.29
N ALA A 74 27.36 -40.27 76.06
CA ALA A 74 26.86 -38.92 75.79
C ALA A 74 25.34 -38.79 75.91
N LEU A 75 24.58 -39.89 75.76
CA LEU A 75 23.13 -39.95 75.88
C LEU A 75 22.65 -40.41 77.26
N GLU A 76 23.52 -41.07 78.04
CA GLU A 76 23.24 -41.56 79.38
C GLU A 76 22.85 -40.39 80.31
N GLY A 77 21.64 -40.45 80.88
CA GLY A 77 21.05 -39.36 81.68
C GLY A 77 20.49 -38.17 80.88
N ARG A 78 20.56 -38.17 79.54
CA ARG A 78 20.03 -37.10 78.66
C ARG A 78 18.88 -37.54 77.76
N GLY A 79 18.52 -38.82 77.77
CA GLY A 79 17.47 -39.39 76.92
C GLY A 79 16.10 -38.70 77.04
N GLU A 80 15.71 -38.26 78.23
CA GLU A 80 14.43 -37.58 78.46
C GLU A 80 14.38 -36.20 77.78
N LYS A 81 15.43 -35.37 77.95
CA LYS A 81 15.58 -34.10 77.23
C LYS A 81 15.62 -34.29 75.72
N LEU A 82 16.29 -35.34 75.24
CA LEU A 82 16.36 -35.63 73.81
C LEU A 82 14.99 -36.03 73.26
N GLY A 83 14.24 -36.84 74.00
CA GLY A 83 12.86 -37.22 73.70
C GLY A 83 11.93 -36.01 73.65
N GLU A 84 12.01 -35.09 74.62
CA GLU A 84 11.26 -33.83 74.63
C GLU A 84 11.59 -32.96 73.40
N THR A 85 12.87 -32.88 73.03
CA THR A 85 13.32 -32.10 71.86
C THR A 85 12.78 -32.70 70.56
N LEU A 86 12.82 -34.02 70.41
CA LEU A 86 12.28 -34.74 69.25
C LEU A 86 10.75 -34.60 69.17
N THR A 87 10.06 -34.64 70.30
CA THR A 87 8.60 -34.47 70.35
C THR A 87 8.20 -33.03 70.01
N THR A 88 8.98 -32.05 70.48
CA THR A 88 8.79 -30.63 70.13
C THR A 88 9.03 -30.38 68.65
N LEU A 89 10.06 -31.02 68.08
CA LEU A 89 10.35 -30.95 66.65
C LEU A 89 9.25 -31.62 65.81
N ASP A 90 8.76 -32.80 66.19
CA ASP A 90 7.62 -33.46 65.54
C ASP A 90 6.36 -32.56 65.59
N ALA A 91 6.07 -31.95 66.73
CA ALA A 91 4.95 -31.03 66.88
C ALA A 91 5.10 -29.78 65.99
N HIS A 92 6.32 -29.26 65.82
CA HIS A 92 6.60 -28.17 64.89
C HIS A 92 6.47 -28.59 63.43
N LEU A 93 7.03 -29.74 63.06
CA LEU A 93 6.96 -30.29 61.70
C LEU A 93 5.52 -30.63 61.32
N LYS A 94 4.70 -31.14 62.24
CA LYS A 94 3.25 -31.35 62.02
C LYS A 94 2.47 -30.06 61.76
N LYS A 95 2.90 -28.93 62.34
CA LYS A 95 2.30 -27.61 62.07
C LYS A 95 2.83 -26.98 60.78
N PHE A 96 4.10 -27.22 60.43
CA PHE A 96 4.77 -26.61 59.30
C PHE A 96 4.54 -27.36 57.97
N ASN A 97 4.58 -28.69 57.97
CA ASN A 97 4.39 -29.50 56.77
C ASN A 97 3.08 -29.19 56.00
N PRO A 98 1.93 -28.96 56.66
CA PRO A 98 0.70 -28.57 55.96
C PRO A 98 0.80 -27.23 55.23
N GLN A 99 1.75 -26.35 55.58
CA GLN A 99 1.92 -25.03 54.97
C GLN A 99 2.93 -25.01 53.82
N LEU A 100 3.74 -26.06 53.66
CA LEU A 100 4.69 -26.17 52.55
C LEU A 100 4.06 -26.05 51.16
N PRO A 101 2.87 -26.63 50.88
CA PRO A 101 2.19 -26.42 49.61
C PRO A 101 1.83 -24.95 49.37
N THR A 102 1.36 -24.24 50.41
CA THR A 102 1.04 -22.81 50.34
C THR A 102 2.29 -21.97 50.07
N LEU A 103 3.39 -22.23 50.78
CA LEU A 103 4.66 -21.53 50.53
C LEU A 103 5.16 -21.73 49.10
N ASN A 104 5.04 -22.96 48.56
CA ASN A 104 5.44 -23.26 47.20
C ASN A 104 4.55 -22.53 46.18
N GLU A 105 3.24 -22.45 46.45
CA GLU A 105 2.31 -21.68 45.62
C GLU A 105 2.64 -20.18 45.67
N ASP A 106 2.90 -19.62 46.86
CA ASP A 106 3.27 -18.22 47.03
C ASP A 106 4.57 -17.88 46.27
N ILE A 107 5.57 -18.76 46.32
CA ILE A 107 6.81 -18.59 45.53
C ILE A 107 6.50 -18.57 44.03
N LYS A 108 5.63 -19.46 43.54
CA LYS A 108 5.22 -19.45 42.12
C LYS A 108 4.46 -18.18 41.75
N GLN A 109 3.56 -17.71 42.61
CA GLN A 109 2.82 -16.47 42.39
C GLN A 109 3.77 -15.26 42.39
N LEU A 110 4.75 -15.23 43.29
CA LEU A 110 5.76 -14.18 43.33
C LEU A 110 6.61 -14.16 42.06
N VAL A 111 7.03 -15.33 41.56
CA VAL A 111 7.74 -15.43 40.28
C VAL A 111 6.85 -14.89 39.16
N LYS A 112 5.57 -15.31 39.10
CA LYS A 112 4.62 -14.85 38.08
C LYS A 112 4.44 -13.33 38.07
N VAL A 113 4.28 -12.71 39.25
CA VAL A 113 4.15 -11.26 39.38
C VAL A 113 5.45 -10.55 38.99
N SER A 114 6.59 -11.09 39.40
CA SER A 114 7.91 -10.52 39.06
C SER A 114 8.16 -10.57 37.55
N THR A 115 7.81 -11.68 36.89
CA THR A 115 7.89 -11.80 35.43
C THR A 115 6.91 -10.86 34.75
N LEU A 116 5.67 -10.75 35.23
CA LEU A 116 4.69 -9.80 34.69
C LEU A 116 5.20 -8.36 34.74
N TYR A 117 5.83 -7.95 35.86
CA TYR A 117 6.43 -6.62 35.96
C TYR A 117 7.67 -6.46 35.08
N ALA A 118 8.51 -7.50 34.97
CA ALA A 118 9.66 -7.47 34.07
C ALA A 118 9.23 -7.35 32.60
N ASP A 119 8.13 -8.00 32.22
CA ASP A 119 7.56 -7.97 30.87
C ASP A 119 6.87 -6.61 30.58
N ALA A 120 6.18 -6.01 31.56
CA ALA A 120 5.44 -4.76 31.37
C ALA A 120 6.30 -3.49 31.52
N ALA A 121 7.42 -3.56 32.25
CA ALA A 121 8.26 -2.37 32.49
C ALA A 121 8.83 -1.73 31.21
N PRO A 122 9.35 -2.49 30.22
CA PRO A 122 9.81 -1.92 28.95
C PRO A 122 8.70 -1.15 28.23
N ASP A 123 7.50 -1.73 28.10
CA ASP A 123 6.37 -1.09 27.41
C ASP A 123 5.98 0.26 28.05
N VAL A 124 6.01 0.34 29.38
CA VAL A 124 5.71 1.60 30.10
C VAL A 124 6.79 2.64 29.84
N LEU A 125 8.07 2.24 29.84
CA LEU A 125 9.19 3.15 29.57
C LEU A 125 9.20 3.63 28.12
N ASP A 126 8.88 2.74 27.18
CA ASP A 126 8.74 3.07 25.76
C ASP A 126 7.59 4.05 25.55
N ALA A 127 6.42 3.81 26.16
CA ALA A 127 5.29 4.72 26.08
C ALA A 127 5.61 6.13 26.65
N LEU A 128 6.34 6.21 27.76
CA LEU A 128 6.79 7.48 28.32
C LEU A 128 7.82 8.18 27.43
N THR A 129 8.70 7.41 26.79
CA THR A 129 9.70 7.92 25.83
C THR A 129 9.04 8.46 24.57
N ASP A 130 8.07 7.74 24.02
CA ASP A 130 7.29 8.16 22.85
C ASP A 130 6.46 9.41 23.14
N ALA A 131 5.82 9.46 24.32
CA ALA A 131 5.08 10.64 24.76
C ALA A 131 6.00 11.86 24.90
N THR A 132 7.21 11.67 25.43
CA THR A 132 8.21 12.74 25.58
C THR A 132 8.72 13.21 24.22
N THR A 133 9.06 12.28 23.32
CA THR A 133 9.52 12.57 21.95
C THR A 133 8.46 13.34 21.16
N THR A 134 7.20 12.89 21.24
CA THR A 134 6.08 13.54 20.57
C THR A 134 5.87 14.95 21.13
N SER A 135 5.89 15.10 22.45
CA SER A 135 5.72 16.40 23.11
C SER A 135 6.86 17.37 22.78
N SER A 136 8.11 16.89 22.75
CA SER A 136 9.28 17.68 22.33
C SER A 136 9.14 18.11 20.87
N THR A 137 8.73 17.19 19.99
CA THR A 137 8.51 17.51 18.58
C THR A 137 7.44 18.59 18.43
N ILE A 138 6.33 18.52 19.16
CA ILE A 138 5.29 19.56 19.10
C ILE A 138 5.83 20.90 19.60
N ALA A 139 6.59 20.92 20.70
CA ALA A 139 7.20 22.14 21.23
C ALA A 139 8.24 22.74 20.27
N GLU A 140 9.10 21.91 19.68
CA GLU A 140 10.09 22.32 18.67
C GLU A 140 9.42 22.88 17.40
N GLN A 141 8.27 22.33 17.02
CA GLN A 141 7.52 22.74 15.83
C GLN A 141 6.49 23.84 16.12
N GLU A 142 6.36 24.34 17.36
CA GLU A 142 5.34 25.32 17.77
C GLU A 142 5.33 26.55 16.86
N ALA A 143 6.51 27.13 16.60
CA ALA A 143 6.64 28.31 15.75
C ALA A 143 6.23 28.03 14.30
N GLN A 144 6.50 26.83 13.79
CA GLN A 144 6.12 26.43 12.42
C GLN A 144 4.62 26.20 12.31
N LEU A 145 4.00 25.56 13.31
CA LEU A 145 2.54 25.43 13.36
C LEU A 145 1.88 26.81 13.47
N ALA A 146 2.38 27.69 14.34
CA ALA A 146 1.86 29.05 14.47
C ALA A 146 1.98 29.84 13.15
N ALA A 147 3.11 29.70 12.45
CA ALA A 147 3.31 30.29 11.14
C ALA A 147 2.35 29.71 10.09
N LEU A 148 2.15 28.39 10.06
CA LEU A 148 1.22 27.73 9.13
C LEU A 148 -0.22 28.21 9.34
N TYR A 149 -0.70 28.21 10.60
CA TYR A 149 -2.06 28.68 10.90
C TYR A 149 -2.22 30.17 10.62
N GLY A 150 -1.21 30.98 10.96
CA GLY A 150 -1.19 32.42 10.70
C GLY A 150 -1.24 32.72 9.20
N THR A 151 -0.35 32.11 8.41
CA THR A 151 -0.28 32.29 6.95
C THR A 151 -1.53 31.78 6.27
N THR A 152 -2.02 30.58 6.60
CA THR A 152 -3.27 30.04 6.02
C THR A 152 -4.45 30.96 6.30
N THR A 153 -4.58 31.46 7.54
CA THR A 153 -5.65 32.38 7.92
C THR A 153 -5.53 33.71 7.18
N ALA A 154 -4.32 34.27 7.10
CA ALA A 154 -4.07 35.51 6.36
C ALA A 154 -4.39 35.34 4.89
N SER A 155 -3.88 34.30 4.22
CA SER A 155 -4.18 33.99 2.84
C SER A 155 -5.67 33.79 2.58
N ALA A 156 -6.39 33.10 3.47
CA ALA A 156 -7.84 32.96 3.35
C ALA A 156 -8.57 34.31 3.42
N ARG A 157 -8.13 35.21 4.32
CA ARG A 157 -8.67 36.59 4.41
C ARG A 157 -8.33 37.40 3.17
N ASP A 158 -7.10 37.32 2.68
CA ASP A 158 -6.63 38.04 1.49
C ASP A 158 -7.41 37.61 0.25
N VAL A 159 -7.55 36.30 0.02
CA VAL A 159 -8.38 35.75 -1.07
C VAL A 159 -9.82 36.21 -0.91
N THR A 160 -10.37 36.18 0.30
CA THR A 160 -11.74 36.64 0.57
C THR A 160 -11.90 38.12 0.27
N SER A 161 -10.94 38.97 0.67
CA SER A 161 -10.98 40.41 0.41
C SER A 161 -10.85 40.69 -1.08
N PHE A 162 -9.87 40.08 -1.74
CA PHE A 162 -9.66 40.18 -3.17
C PHE A 162 -10.92 39.81 -3.95
N LEU A 163 -11.54 38.66 -3.64
CA LEU A 163 -12.77 38.24 -4.29
C LEU A 163 -13.92 39.20 -4.00
N ARG A 164 -14.05 39.70 -2.76
CA ARG A 164 -15.12 40.65 -2.40
C ARG A 164 -14.98 41.99 -3.12
N GLU A 165 -13.76 42.50 -3.21
CA GLU A 165 -13.44 43.76 -3.89
C GLU A 165 -13.58 43.63 -5.41
N ASN A 166 -13.23 42.47 -5.98
CA ASN A 166 -13.20 42.26 -7.42
C ASN A 166 -14.39 41.47 -7.99
N LYS A 167 -15.36 41.06 -7.16
CA LYS A 167 -16.50 40.21 -7.59
C LYS A 167 -17.23 40.78 -8.80
N GLU A 168 -17.49 42.09 -8.82
CA GLU A 168 -18.24 42.73 -9.89
C GLU A 168 -17.44 42.76 -11.20
N ASN A 169 -16.11 42.91 -11.10
CA ASN A 169 -15.23 42.85 -12.26
C ASN A 169 -15.16 41.44 -12.84
N LEU A 170 -15.08 40.41 -11.99
CA LEU A 170 -15.07 39.02 -12.41
C LEU A 170 -16.40 38.62 -13.08
N ILE A 171 -17.53 39.01 -12.49
CA ILE A 171 -18.87 38.79 -13.06
C ILE A 171 -19.00 39.53 -14.40
N ARG A 172 -18.54 40.78 -14.48
CA ARG A 172 -18.58 41.57 -15.70
C ARG A 172 -17.69 40.99 -16.80
N LEU A 173 -16.48 40.55 -16.46
CA LEU A 173 -15.57 39.92 -17.42
C LEU A 173 -16.18 38.64 -17.99
N SER A 174 -16.76 37.80 -17.13
CA SER A 174 -17.41 36.56 -17.56
C SER A 174 -18.65 36.83 -18.41
N SER A 175 -19.53 37.73 -17.98
CA SER A 175 -20.76 38.07 -18.73
C SER A 175 -20.48 38.80 -20.04
N SER A 176 -19.52 39.73 -20.08
CA SER A 176 -19.12 40.42 -21.31
C SER A 176 -18.32 39.54 -22.27
N GLY A 177 -17.58 38.56 -21.77
CA GLY A 177 -16.80 37.62 -22.58
C GLY A 177 -17.65 36.52 -23.23
N ARG A 178 -18.79 36.18 -22.62
CA ARG A 178 -19.66 35.08 -23.06
C ARG A 178 -20.05 35.15 -24.55
N PRO A 179 -20.55 36.27 -25.10
CA PRO A 179 -20.94 36.31 -26.52
C PRO A 179 -19.78 36.04 -27.47
N THR A 180 -18.58 36.51 -27.14
CA THR A 180 -17.36 36.28 -27.93
C THR A 180 -16.96 34.81 -27.89
N LEU A 181 -17.03 34.18 -26.71
CA LEU A 181 -16.73 32.75 -26.55
C LEU A 181 -17.78 31.86 -27.22
N GLU A 182 -19.06 32.24 -27.18
CA GLU A 182 -20.13 31.54 -27.91
C GLU A 182 -19.91 31.63 -29.43
N LEU A 183 -19.48 32.78 -29.93
CA LEU A 183 -19.11 32.93 -31.33
C LEU A 183 -17.88 32.09 -31.67
N LEU A 184 -16.86 32.09 -30.83
CA LEU A 184 -15.66 31.27 -31.04
C LEU A 184 -15.99 29.78 -31.03
N ALA A 185 -16.86 29.33 -30.11
CA ALA A 185 -17.36 27.97 -30.04
C ALA A 185 -18.13 27.59 -31.31
N LYS A 186 -19.01 28.48 -31.81
CA LYS A 186 -19.72 28.30 -33.08
C LYS A 186 -18.78 28.10 -34.27
N TYR A 187 -17.58 28.70 -34.24
CA TYR A 187 -16.57 28.61 -35.29
C TYR A 187 -15.37 27.73 -34.95
N ALA A 188 -15.41 26.99 -33.84
CA ALA A 188 -14.28 26.20 -33.34
C ALA A 188 -13.76 25.20 -34.38
N ASP A 189 -14.67 24.52 -35.08
CA ASP A 189 -14.33 23.52 -36.11
C ASP A 189 -13.56 24.10 -37.31
N SER A 190 -13.66 25.42 -37.55
CA SER A 190 -12.97 26.06 -38.66
C SER A 190 -11.48 26.27 -38.41
N PHE A 191 -11.04 26.43 -37.15
CA PHE A 191 -9.64 26.72 -36.84
C PHE A 191 -8.73 25.51 -37.13
N PRO A 192 -9.00 24.29 -36.63
CA PRO A 192 -8.21 23.11 -36.99
C PRO A 192 -8.26 22.82 -38.50
N CYS A 193 -9.40 23.10 -39.14
CA CYS A 193 -9.56 22.93 -40.58
C CYS A 193 -8.61 23.83 -41.38
N THR A 194 -8.61 25.13 -41.08
CA THR A 194 -7.75 26.12 -41.73
C THR A 194 -6.28 25.81 -41.48
N LEU A 195 -5.91 25.52 -40.22
CA LEU A 195 -4.53 25.20 -39.87
C LEU A 195 -4.04 23.93 -40.57
N ARG A 196 -4.85 22.87 -40.63
CA ARG A 196 -4.53 21.64 -41.37
C ARG A 196 -4.40 21.89 -42.87
N THR A 197 -5.27 22.73 -43.42
CA THR A 197 -5.23 23.10 -44.84
C THR A 197 -3.94 23.85 -45.17
N VAL A 198 -3.55 24.83 -44.33
CA VAL A 198 -2.29 25.58 -44.50
C VAL A 198 -1.10 24.65 -44.36
N ALA A 199 -1.09 23.76 -43.37
CA ALA A 199 -0.02 22.78 -43.17
C ALA A 199 0.11 21.81 -44.36
N GLY A 200 -1.01 21.38 -44.95
CA GLY A 200 -1.02 20.51 -46.14
C GLY A 200 -0.75 21.22 -47.46
N PHE A 201 -0.93 22.55 -47.51
CA PHE A 201 -0.76 23.34 -48.72
C PHE A 201 0.72 23.45 -49.13
N VAL A 202 1.62 23.67 -48.17
CA VAL A 202 3.06 23.85 -48.46
C VAL A 202 3.66 22.63 -49.18
N PRO A 203 3.51 21.37 -48.68
CA PRO A 203 4.01 20.20 -49.39
C PRO A 203 3.35 19.99 -50.76
N ALA A 204 2.06 20.31 -50.89
CA ALA A 204 1.34 20.19 -52.16
C ALA A 204 1.86 21.17 -53.21
N MET A 205 2.15 22.41 -52.81
CA MET A 205 2.72 23.44 -53.69
C MET A 205 4.18 23.16 -54.04
N ASP A 206 4.97 22.69 -53.08
CA ASP A 206 6.36 22.24 -53.33
C ASP A 206 6.36 21.16 -54.42
N LYS A 207 5.46 20.18 -54.34
CA LYS A 207 5.28 19.15 -55.37
C LYS A 207 4.81 19.73 -56.70
N ALA A 208 3.84 20.65 -56.70
CA ALA A 208 3.28 21.24 -57.92
C ALA A 208 4.27 22.13 -58.68
N LEU A 209 5.25 22.71 -57.98
CA LEU A 209 6.32 23.55 -58.54
C LEU A 209 7.59 22.76 -58.90
N GLY A 210 7.56 21.44 -58.77
CA GLY A 210 8.70 20.58 -59.11
C GLY A 210 9.88 20.68 -58.14
N LYS A 211 9.67 21.12 -56.89
CA LYS A 211 10.74 21.22 -55.89
C LYS A 211 11.33 19.83 -55.60
N GLY A 212 12.63 19.67 -55.79
CA GLY A 212 13.34 18.40 -55.64
C GLY A 212 13.29 17.48 -56.87
N THR A 213 12.82 17.99 -58.01
CA THR A 213 12.86 17.31 -59.31
C THR A 213 13.74 18.09 -60.29
N ASP A 214 14.14 17.47 -61.41
CA ASP A 214 14.95 18.10 -62.47
C ASP A 214 14.13 19.04 -63.38
N GLU A 215 12.81 19.14 -63.16
CA GLU A 215 11.88 20.00 -63.92
C GLU A 215 11.22 21.05 -62.99
N PRO A 216 11.94 22.11 -62.59
CA PRO A 216 11.37 23.17 -61.75
C PRO A 216 10.37 24.02 -62.55
N GLY A 217 9.16 24.19 -62.03
CA GLY A 217 8.11 25.00 -62.66
C GLY A 217 6.69 24.46 -62.43
N LEU A 218 5.68 25.28 -62.76
CA LEU A 218 4.27 24.88 -62.65
C LEU A 218 3.84 24.14 -63.93
N HIS A 219 3.46 22.87 -63.81
CA HIS A 219 2.89 22.10 -64.91
C HIS A 219 1.37 22.24 -64.93
N VAL A 220 0.82 22.90 -65.95
CA VAL A 220 -0.63 23.14 -66.08
C VAL A 220 -1.19 22.37 -67.28
N THR A 221 -2.23 21.57 -67.04
CA THR A 221 -3.07 21.00 -68.11
C THR A 221 -4.33 21.85 -68.27
N VAL A 222 -4.44 22.56 -69.40
CA VAL A 222 -5.61 23.38 -69.70
C VAL A 222 -6.64 22.55 -70.47
N LYS A 223 -7.87 22.48 -69.97
CA LYS A 223 -9.01 21.88 -70.67
C LYS A 223 -10.04 22.97 -70.99
N SER A 224 -10.38 23.11 -72.27
CA SER A 224 -11.47 24.00 -72.67
C SER A 224 -12.81 23.40 -72.26
N VAL A 225 -13.66 24.18 -71.60
CA VAL A 225 -15.03 23.81 -71.23
C VAL A 225 -16.04 24.57 -72.09
N PRO A 226 -17.19 23.97 -72.43
CA PRO A 226 -18.23 24.65 -73.19
C PRO A 226 -18.70 25.94 -72.50
N ALA A 227 -18.93 27.00 -73.28
CA ALA A 227 -19.42 28.27 -72.75
C ALA A 227 -20.81 28.09 -72.12
N LYS A 228 -21.01 28.62 -70.90
CA LYS A 228 -22.30 28.61 -70.20
C LYS A 228 -23.34 29.61 -70.75
N GLY A 229 -23.01 30.30 -71.86
CA GLY A 229 -23.87 31.32 -72.46
C GLY A 229 -23.79 32.68 -71.77
N LYS A 230 -24.62 33.63 -72.23
CA LYS A 230 -24.75 34.97 -71.62
C LYS A 230 -25.52 34.88 -70.31
N TYR A 231 -25.13 35.72 -69.34
CA TYR A 231 -25.87 35.89 -68.09
C TYR A 231 -27.31 36.36 -68.36
N VAL A 232 -28.28 35.72 -67.73
CA VAL A 232 -29.70 36.06 -67.78
C VAL A 232 -30.13 36.57 -66.39
N PRO A 233 -30.40 37.88 -66.25
CA PRO A 233 -30.92 38.45 -65.01
C PRO A 233 -32.18 37.71 -64.52
N GLY A 234 -32.25 37.40 -63.23
CA GLY A 234 -33.35 36.67 -62.60
C GLY A 234 -33.24 35.14 -62.67
N LYS A 235 -32.58 34.59 -63.69
CA LYS A 235 -32.32 33.14 -63.81
C LYS A 235 -30.95 32.76 -63.24
N ASP A 236 -29.93 33.53 -63.58
CA ASP A 236 -28.54 33.25 -63.19
C ASP A 236 -28.12 34.07 -61.96
N THR A 237 -29.05 34.83 -61.36
CA THR A 237 -28.78 35.68 -60.20
C THR A 237 -28.41 34.82 -58.99
N PRO A 238 -27.24 35.05 -58.37
CA PRO A 238 -26.82 34.30 -57.20
C PRO A 238 -27.82 34.44 -56.05
N VAL A 239 -28.21 33.32 -55.46
CA VAL A 239 -29.08 33.29 -54.27
C VAL A 239 -28.24 32.87 -53.07
N TYR A 240 -28.21 33.72 -52.04
CA TYR A 240 -27.44 33.49 -50.81
C TYR A 240 -28.32 32.92 -49.69
N ALA A 241 -28.97 31.78 -49.93
CA ALA A 241 -29.82 31.10 -48.95
C ALA A 241 -29.05 30.10 -48.05
N ALA A 242 -27.73 30.26 -47.94
CA ALA A 242 -26.91 29.37 -47.12
C ALA A 242 -27.11 29.67 -45.64
N THR A 243 -27.73 28.74 -44.91
CA THR A 243 -27.90 28.80 -43.45
C THR A 243 -26.90 27.92 -42.70
N GLY A 244 -26.01 27.24 -43.43
CA GLY A 244 -25.00 26.37 -42.85
C GLY A 244 -23.97 27.17 -42.06
N GLY A 245 -23.73 26.78 -40.81
CA GLY A 245 -22.59 27.24 -40.02
C GLY A 245 -21.25 26.84 -40.64
N PRO A 246 -20.12 27.15 -39.97
CA PRO A 246 -18.80 26.81 -40.47
C PRO A 246 -18.66 25.30 -40.68
N ARG A 247 -18.19 24.90 -41.86
CA ARG A 247 -17.97 23.51 -42.23
C ARG A 247 -16.55 23.36 -42.76
N CYS A 248 -15.86 22.31 -42.29
CA CYS A 248 -14.60 21.92 -42.88
C CYS A 248 -14.86 21.07 -44.13
N TYR A 249 -14.70 21.68 -45.32
CA TYR A 249 -14.77 20.94 -46.57
C TYR A 249 -13.42 20.25 -46.84
N SER A 250 -13.45 19.01 -47.33
CA SER A 250 -12.23 18.27 -47.64
C SER A 250 -11.43 18.93 -48.76
N VAL A 251 -10.13 19.11 -48.55
CA VAL A 251 -9.14 19.46 -49.60
C VAL A 251 -8.36 18.21 -50.04
N PRO A 252 -7.88 18.12 -51.31
CA PRO A 252 -8.04 19.10 -52.38
C PRO A 252 -9.52 19.25 -52.76
N TYR A 253 -9.92 20.43 -53.20
CA TYR A 253 -11.24 20.66 -53.81
C TYR A 253 -11.31 19.83 -55.09
N VAL A 254 -11.52 18.52 -54.94
CA VAL A 254 -11.88 17.65 -56.03
C VAL A 254 -13.19 18.24 -56.53
N GLY A 255 -13.19 18.81 -57.73
CA GLY A 255 -14.29 19.54 -58.33
C GLY A 255 -15.57 18.72 -58.56
N LYS A 256 -15.86 17.72 -57.71
CA LYS A 256 -17.23 17.29 -57.43
C LYS A 256 -17.99 18.55 -57.05
N ALA A 257 -18.99 18.88 -57.87
CA ALA A 257 -19.87 20.00 -57.62
C ALA A 257 -20.32 19.92 -56.15
N ALA A 258 -19.95 20.92 -55.35
CA ALA A 258 -20.67 21.14 -54.10
C ALA A 258 -22.15 21.18 -54.47
N PRO A 259 -23.02 20.42 -53.79
CA PRO A 259 -24.44 20.37 -54.13
C PRO A 259 -24.96 21.81 -54.17
N THR A 260 -25.21 22.30 -55.38
CA THR A 260 -25.89 23.58 -55.58
C THR A 260 -27.27 23.42 -54.96
N ALA A 261 -27.83 24.53 -54.45
CA ALA A 261 -29.05 24.55 -53.66
C ALA A 261 -30.24 23.79 -54.28
N ASP A 262 -30.19 23.51 -55.58
CA ASP A 262 -31.18 22.78 -56.36
C ASP A 262 -31.20 21.24 -56.14
N THR A 263 -30.15 20.66 -55.55
CA THR A 263 -30.10 19.20 -55.29
C THR A 263 -30.77 18.77 -53.99
N ARG A 264 -31.38 19.70 -53.22
CA ARG A 264 -32.11 19.37 -51.97
C ARG A 264 -33.56 18.93 -52.21
N ARG A 265 -33.84 18.21 -53.28
CA ARG A 265 -35.09 17.43 -53.33
C ARG A 265 -34.86 16.10 -52.64
N ALA A 266 -35.30 16.07 -51.38
CA ALA A 266 -35.77 14.91 -50.64
C ALA A 266 -34.89 13.65 -50.72
N ALA A 267 -33.87 13.60 -49.86
CA ALA A 267 -33.61 12.37 -49.12
C ALA A 267 -33.75 12.73 -47.65
N ASP A 268 -34.79 12.19 -47.01
CA ASP A 268 -34.97 12.20 -45.57
C ASP A 268 -33.73 11.61 -44.90
N VAL A 269 -32.79 12.48 -44.52
CA VAL A 269 -31.80 12.15 -43.51
C VAL A 269 -32.36 12.77 -42.24
N THR A 270 -33.12 11.97 -41.49
CA THR A 270 -33.44 12.25 -40.09
C THR A 270 -32.16 12.68 -39.39
N ALA A 271 -32.08 13.97 -39.06
CA ALA A 271 -31.06 14.48 -38.17
C ALA A 271 -31.14 13.71 -36.85
N PRO A 272 -30.04 13.17 -36.32
CA PRO A 272 -30.02 12.71 -34.94
C PRO A 272 -30.44 13.89 -34.04
N PRO A 273 -31.13 13.64 -32.91
CA PRO A 273 -31.50 14.70 -31.99
C PRO A 273 -30.25 15.49 -31.55
N PRO A 274 -30.41 16.77 -31.17
CA PRO A 274 -29.28 17.58 -30.72
C PRO A 274 -28.58 16.83 -29.59
N ALA A 275 -27.34 16.41 -29.85
CA ALA A 275 -26.48 15.87 -28.83
C ALA A 275 -26.38 16.93 -27.74
N GLN A 276 -26.79 16.57 -26.52
CA GLN A 276 -26.51 17.35 -25.33
C GLN A 276 -25.03 17.72 -25.33
N ASP A 277 -24.72 18.98 -25.01
CA ASP A 277 -23.37 19.53 -24.90
C ASP A 277 -22.42 18.58 -24.16
N THR A 278 -21.68 17.78 -24.92
CA THR A 278 -20.49 17.06 -24.45
C THR A 278 -19.34 17.36 -25.40
N ALA A 279 -18.97 18.63 -25.50
CA ALA A 279 -17.78 19.07 -26.25
C ALA A 279 -16.48 18.41 -25.75
N LEU A 280 -16.50 17.77 -24.57
CA LEU A 280 -15.40 17.03 -23.95
C LEU A 280 -15.64 15.50 -23.85
N GLY A 281 -16.73 14.96 -24.43
CA GLY A 281 -17.11 13.54 -24.27
C GLY A 281 -17.64 13.17 -22.87
N LEU A 282 -17.68 11.87 -22.53
CA LEU A 282 -18.09 11.40 -21.20
C LEU A 282 -17.16 11.96 -20.10
N PRO A 283 -17.69 12.37 -18.93
CA PRO A 283 -16.88 12.77 -17.78
C PRO A 283 -15.89 11.68 -17.38
N ASN A 284 -14.63 12.06 -17.16
CA ASN A 284 -13.53 11.16 -16.81
C ASN A 284 -13.27 10.07 -17.87
N SER A 285 -13.56 10.37 -19.13
CA SER A 285 -13.16 9.51 -20.24
C SER A 285 -11.67 9.64 -20.54
N PRO A 286 -11.01 8.61 -21.09
CA PRO A 286 -9.61 8.71 -21.51
C PRO A 286 -9.34 9.88 -22.46
N GLN A 287 -10.32 10.24 -23.29
CA GLN A 287 -10.26 11.37 -24.22
C GLN A 287 -10.27 12.72 -23.50
N GLU A 288 -11.09 12.86 -22.45
CA GLU A 288 -11.10 14.06 -21.62
C GLU A 288 -9.79 14.20 -20.83
N SER A 289 -9.29 13.11 -20.23
CA SER A 289 -8.04 13.14 -19.47
C SER A 289 -6.86 13.55 -20.34
N GLN A 290 -6.77 13.07 -21.59
CA GLN A 290 -5.72 13.50 -22.52
C GLN A 290 -5.79 14.99 -22.83
N LEU A 291 -6.99 15.50 -23.14
CA LEU A 291 -7.18 16.91 -23.47
C LEU A 291 -6.89 17.82 -22.25
N VAL A 292 -7.39 17.45 -21.07
CA VAL A 292 -7.12 18.21 -19.82
C VAL A 292 -5.63 18.19 -19.49
N ASN A 293 -4.96 17.05 -19.65
CA ASN A 293 -3.52 16.94 -19.42
C ASN A 293 -2.71 17.77 -20.41
N GLU A 294 -3.11 17.85 -21.68
CA GLU A 294 -2.46 18.72 -22.67
C GLU A 294 -2.62 20.20 -22.36
N LEU A 295 -3.78 20.63 -21.83
CA LEU A 295 -4.02 22.02 -21.45
C LEU A 295 -3.28 22.42 -20.17
N VAL A 296 -3.18 21.52 -19.19
CA VAL A 296 -2.65 21.84 -17.85
C VAL A 296 -1.13 21.63 -17.74
N ALA A 297 -0.57 20.64 -18.43
CA ALA A 297 0.85 20.30 -18.34
C ALA A 297 1.82 21.47 -18.61
N PRO A 298 1.57 22.39 -19.57
CA PRO A 298 2.43 23.56 -19.79
C PRO A 298 2.54 24.48 -18.57
N SER A 299 1.45 24.62 -17.80
CA SER A 299 1.42 25.46 -16.60
C SER A 299 2.19 24.85 -15.42
N LEU A 300 2.27 23.52 -15.39
CA LEU A 300 2.95 22.75 -14.35
C LEU A 300 4.41 22.39 -14.73
N LYS A 301 4.87 22.77 -15.93
CA LYS A 301 6.20 22.40 -16.48
C LYS A 301 6.46 20.88 -16.50
N VAL A 302 5.42 20.09 -16.68
CA VAL A 302 5.50 18.63 -16.81
C VAL A 302 5.06 18.20 -18.22
N GLN A 303 5.32 16.94 -18.58
CA GLN A 303 4.81 16.41 -19.85
C GLN A 303 3.36 15.93 -19.66
N PRO A 304 2.46 16.11 -20.64
CA PRO A 304 1.06 15.68 -20.53
C PRO A 304 0.88 14.22 -20.11
N GLN A 305 1.81 13.36 -20.52
CA GLN A 305 1.79 11.91 -20.26
C GLN A 305 2.19 11.53 -18.81
N THR A 306 2.72 12.50 -18.04
CA THR A 306 3.12 12.30 -16.64
C THR A 306 2.03 12.68 -15.64
N LEU A 307 0.96 13.33 -16.11
CA LEU A 307 -0.18 13.67 -15.27
C LEU A 307 -1.08 12.44 -15.08
N PRO A 308 -1.42 12.06 -13.83
CA PRO A 308 -2.29 10.94 -13.56
C PRO A 308 -3.69 11.13 -14.16
N ASP A 309 -4.36 10.04 -14.54
CA ASP A 309 -5.70 10.09 -15.13
C ASP A 309 -6.77 10.72 -14.22
N TRP A 310 -6.55 10.74 -12.90
CA TRP A 310 -7.46 11.39 -11.95
C TRP A 310 -7.41 12.93 -11.99
N SER A 311 -6.41 13.53 -12.66
CA SER A 311 -6.29 14.99 -12.82
C SER A 311 -7.57 15.61 -13.44
N SER A 312 -8.20 14.88 -14.36
CA SER A 312 -9.44 15.28 -15.02
C SER A 312 -10.65 15.26 -14.08
N VAL A 313 -10.61 14.50 -12.98
CA VAL A 313 -11.68 14.49 -11.96
C VAL A 313 -11.71 15.81 -11.18
N LEU A 314 -10.54 16.41 -10.91
CA LEU A 314 -10.46 17.68 -10.19
C LEU A 314 -10.64 18.89 -11.11
N ILE A 315 -10.09 18.82 -12.32
CA ILE A 315 -10.00 19.99 -13.22
C ILE A 315 -11.07 19.96 -14.32
N GLY A 316 -11.50 18.78 -14.76
CA GLY A 316 -12.53 18.60 -15.78
C GLY A 316 -13.84 19.33 -15.47
N PRO A 317 -14.37 19.32 -14.23
CA PRO A 317 -15.56 20.09 -13.86
C PRO A 317 -15.41 21.62 -14.09
N ALA A 318 -14.21 22.17 -13.89
CA ALA A 318 -13.93 23.58 -14.13
C ALA A 318 -13.97 23.93 -15.63
N PHE A 319 -13.46 23.05 -16.49
CA PHE A 319 -13.55 23.19 -17.96
C PHE A 319 -14.95 22.94 -18.51
N ARG A 320 -15.77 22.14 -17.82
CA ARG A 320 -17.19 21.90 -18.16
C ARG A 320 -18.14 22.98 -17.68
N GLY A 321 -17.66 23.98 -16.92
CA GLY A 321 -18.51 25.02 -16.36
C GLY A 321 -19.50 24.50 -15.30
N ALA A 322 -19.18 23.41 -14.62
CA ALA A 322 -20.04 22.87 -13.57
C ALA A 322 -19.99 23.79 -12.33
N GLU A 323 -21.12 24.44 -12.01
CA GLU A 323 -21.28 25.20 -10.76
C GLU A 323 -21.43 24.27 -9.56
N VAL A 324 -20.52 24.34 -8.60
CA VAL A 324 -20.70 23.70 -7.29
C VAL A 324 -21.43 24.68 -6.38
N LYS A 325 -22.74 24.48 -6.18
CA LYS A 325 -23.50 25.17 -5.14
C LYS A 325 -23.33 24.42 -3.82
N LEU A 326 -22.50 24.98 -2.94
CA LEU A 326 -22.42 24.55 -1.54
C LEU A 326 -23.66 25.08 -0.81
N LYS A 327 -24.42 24.18 -0.20
CA LYS A 327 -25.50 24.51 0.75
C LYS A 327 -24.93 24.74 2.13
#